data_AF-A0A7Z1AU19-F1
#
_entry.id   AF-A0A7Z1AU19-F1
#
_cell.length_a   1.000
_cell.length_b   1.000
_cell.length_c   1.000
_cell.angle_alpha   90.00
_cell.angle_beta   90.00
_cell.angle_gamma   90.00
#
_symmetry.space_group_name_H-M   'P 1'
#
loop_
_entity.id
_entity.type
_entity.pdbx_description
1 polymer ?
#
loop_
_entity_poly.entity_id
_entity_poly.type
_entity_poly.pdbx_seq_one_letter_code
_entity_poly.pdbx_strand_id
1 'polypeptide(L)'
;MARTIGDVANVWSDLRISMKQWSMDSFTLGALGEAEGYPGDYNEVLTEIVTKVGAVMESFVSADLVLREVAATYEAQEAEYYEKFGYVEEELED
;
A
#
# COMPACT_ATOMS: atom_id res chain seq x y z
N MET A 1 -19.64 -1.60 4.09
CA MET A 1 -18.50 -1.04 4.84
C MET A 1 -17.40 -0.80 3.82
N ALA A 2 -17.04 0.45 3.51
CA ALA A 2 -15.99 0.73 2.53
C ALA A 2 -14.64 0.27 3.11
N ARG A 3 -13.83 -0.44 2.33
CA ARG A 3 -12.45 -0.79 2.73
C ARG A 3 -11.62 0.47 2.83
N THR A 4 -10.80 0.58 3.88
CA THR A 4 -9.80 1.63 3.97
C THR A 4 -8.62 1.32 3.02
N ILE A 5 -7.83 2.34 2.68
CA ILE A 5 -6.61 2.14 1.89
C ILE A 5 -5.62 1.25 2.66
N GLY A 6 -5.60 1.35 3.99
CA GLY A 6 -4.85 0.44 4.87
C GLY A 6 -5.28 -1.03 4.73
N ASP A 7 -6.58 -1.31 4.65
CA ASP A 7 -7.08 -2.69 4.44
C ASP A 7 -6.62 -3.26 3.11
N VAL A 8 -6.58 -2.43 2.06
CA VAL A 8 -6.10 -2.83 0.74
C VAL A 8 -4.59 -3.11 0.79
N ALA A 9 -3.79 -2.23 1.42
CA ALA A 9 -2.36 -2.43 1.59
C ALA A 9 -2.06 -3.75 2.33
N ASN A 10 -2.82 -4.07 3.38
CA ASN A 10 -2.68 -5.33 4.11
C ASN A 10 -2.94 -6.57 3.23
N VAL A 11 -4.00 -6.55 2.41
CA VAL A 11 -4.30 -7.66 1.47
C VAL A 11 -3.14 -7.88 0.49
N TRP A 12 -2.55 -6.81 -0.02
CA TRP A 12 -1.40 -6.91 -0.93
C TRP A 12 -0.13 -7.39 -0.21
N SER A 13 0.07 -6.98 1.04
CA SER A 13 1.15 -7.48 1.90
C SER A 13 1.02 -9.00 2.12
N ASP A 14 -0.18 -9.46 2.49
CA ASP A 14 -0.44 -10.89 2.72
C ASP A 14 -0.23 -11.70 1.45
N LEU A 15 -0.74 -11.22 0.31
CA LEU A 15 -0.52 -11.84 -0.99
C LEU A 15 0.99 -11.95 -1.29
N ARG A 16 1.76 -10.88 -1.08
CA ARG A 16 3.22 -10.89 -1.28
C ARG A 16 3.90 -11.96 -0.44
N ILE A 17 3.49 -12.13 0.82
CA ILE A 17 4.03 -13.13 1.74
C ILE A 17 3.69 -14.54 1.24
N SER A 18 2.43 -14.78 0.86
CA SER A 18 2.00 -16.08 0.32
C SER A 18 2.75 -16.45 -0.96
N MET A 19 2.95 -15.50 -1.87
CA MET A 19 3.65 -15.76 -3.14
C MET A 19 5.11 -16.15 -2.94
N LYS A 20 5.80 -15.63 -1.92
CA LYS A 20 7.17 -16.05 -1.60
C LYS A 20 7.28 -17.52 -1.22
N GLN A 21 6.18 -18.14 -0.78
CA GLN A 21 6.14 -19.56 -0.43
C GLN A 21 5.93 -20.46 -1.65
N TRP A 22 5.70 -19.89 -2.83
CA TRP A 22 5.49 -20.66 -4.07
C TRP A 22 6.79 -20.99 -4.81
N SER A 23 7.95 -20.57 -4.28
CA SER A 23 9.25 -20.87 -4.89
C SER A 23 9.45 -22.37 -5.05
N MET A 24 10.02 -22.77 -6.19
CA MET A 24 10.40 -24.16 -6.45
C MET A 24 11.84 -24.41 -6.01
N ASP A 25 12.09 -25.56 -5.40
CA ASP A 25 13.44 -26.07 -5.20
C ASP A 25 14.00 -26.59 -6.52
N SER A 26 15.33 -26.72 -6.62
CA SER A 26 15.99 -27.13 -7.86
C SER A 26 15.50 -28.48 -8.39
N PHE A 27 15.03 -29.37 -7.50
CA PHE A 27 14.55 -30.70 -7.85
C PHE A 27 13.02 -30.85 -7.84
N THR A 28 12.24 -29.76 -7.68
CA THR A 28 10.77 -29.85 -7.64
C THR A 28 10.17 -30.53 -8.88
N LEU A 29 10.83 -30.41 -10.03
CA LEU A 29 10.42 -31.03 -11.29
C LEU A 29 11.28 -32.26 -11.68
N GLY A 30 12.11 -32.75 -10.74
CA GLY A 30 13.06 -33.83 -10.97
C GLY A 30 14.27 -33.44 -11.83
N ALA A 31 15.15 -34.41 -12.10
CA ALA A 31 16.45 -34.17 -12.74
C ALA A 31 16.34 -33.56 -14.15
N LEU A 32 15.31 -33.93 -14.92
CA LEU A 32 15.11 -33.35 -16.25
C LEU A 32 14.67 -31.89 -16.15
N GLY A 33 13.76 -31.57 -15.24
CA GLY A 33 13.32 -30.19 -15.03
C GLY A 33 14.44 -29.29 -14.49
N GLU A 34 15.30 -29.83 -13.63
CA GLU A 34 16.51 -29.16 -13.17
C GLU A 34 17.50 -28.89 -14.31
N ALA A 35 17.75 -29.89 -15.17
CA ALA A 35 18.66 -29.76 -16.30
C ALA A 35 18.20 -28.74 -17.35
N GLU A 36 16.88 -28.61 -17.55
CA GLU A 36 16.27 -27.61 -18.44
C GLU A 36 16.14 -26.23 -17.78
N GLY A 37 16.43 -26.10 -16.47
CA GLY A 37 16.42 -24.81 -15.76
C GLY A 37 15.05 -24.30 -15.33
N TYR A 38 13.96 -25.06 -15.53
CA TYR A 38 12.59 -24.60 -15.29
C TYR A 38 12.33 -24.06 -13.87
N PRO A 39 12.84 -24.67 -12.77
CA PRO A 39 12.65 -24.11 -11.44
C PRO A 39 13.30 -22.71 -11.29
N GLY A 40 14.44 -22.49 -11.96
CA GLY A 40 15.13 -21.20 -11.98
C GLY A 40 14.30 -20.14 -12.70
N ASP A 41 13.89 -20.42 -13.94
CA ASP A 41 13.07 -19.51 -14.76
C ASP A 41 11.75 -19.17 -14.05
N TYR A 42 11.09 -20.16 -13.46
CA TYR A 42 9.87 -19.96 -12.68
C TYR A 42 10.11 -19.01 -11.49
N ASN A 43 11.18 -19.25 -10.72
CA ASN A 43 11.50 -18.44 -9.55
C ASN A 43 11.91 -17.01 -9.91
N GLU A 44 12.53 -16.78 -11.07
CA GLU A 44 12.84 -15.45 -11.59
C GLU A 44 11.55 -14.68 -11.89
N VAL A 45 10.61 -15.30 -12.62
CA VAL A 45 9.30 -14.70 -12.90
C VAL A 45 8.52 -14.45 -11.60
N LEU A 46 8.54 -15.39 -10.66
CA LEU A 46 7.90 -15.23 -9.36
C LEU A 46 8.49 -14.03 -8.60
N THR A 47 9.80 -13.85 -8.64
CA THR A 47 10.50 -12.72 -8.00
C THR A 47 10.08 -11.38 -8.60
N GLU A 48 9.95 -11.31 -9.93
CA GLU A 48 9.47 -10.12 -10.63
C GLU A 48 8.03 -9.76 -10.19
N ILE A 49 7.15 -10.75 -10.13
CA ILE A 49 5.76 -10.54 -9.69
C ILE A 49 5.71 -10.10 -8.23
N VAL A 50 6.44 -10.76 -7.33
CA VAL A 50 6.53 -10.38 -5.90
C VAL A 50 7.04 -8.96 -5.74
N THR A 51 7.96 -8.52 -6.59
CA THR A 51 8.49 -7.15 -6.60
C THR A 51 7.41 -6.15 -7.00
N LYS A 52 6.70 -6.42 -8.10
CA LYS A 52 5.60 -5.56 -8.58
C LYS A 52 4.46 -5.46 -7.57
N VAL A 53 4.09 -6.57 -6.94
CA VAL A 53 3.10 -6.60 -5.86
C VAL A 53 3.55 -5.73 -4.66
N GLY A 54 4.84 -5.79 -4.29
CA GLY A 54 5.40 -4.92 -3.27
C GLY A 54 5.29 -3.43 -3.60
N ALA A 55 5.60 -3.04 -4.83
CA ALA A 55 5.47 -1.66 -5.29
C ALA A 55 4.02 -1.15 -5.24
N VAL A 56 3.05 -2.01 -5.58
CA VAL A 56 1.61 -1.68 -5.47
C VAL A 56 1.22 -1.44 -4.01
N MET A 57 1.65 -2.31 -3.08
CA MET A 57 1.43 -2.12 -1.64
C MET A 57 2.00 -0.77 -1.16
N GLU A 58 3.24 -0.45 -1.53
CA GLU A 58 3.89 0.83 -1.17
C GLU A 58 3.15 2.05 -1.72
N SER A 59 2.58 1.93 -2.92
CA SER A 59 1.76 3.01 -3.51
C SER A 59 0.49 3.28 -2.71
N PHE A 60 -0.16 2.24 -2.17
CA PHE A 60 -1.33 2.39 -1.30
C PHE A 60 -0.95 3.03 0.04
N VAL A 61 0.15 2.59 0.66
CA VAL A 61 0.64 3.21 1.90
C VAL A 61 0.96 4.68 1.70
N SER A 62 1.60 5.02 0.58
CA SER A 62 1.93 6.40 0.25
C SER A 62 0.67 7.25 0.02
N ALA A 63 -0.33 6.70 -0.67
CA ALA A 63 -1.60 7.38 -0.88
C ALA A 63 -2.35 7.64 0.43
N ASP A 64 -2.35 6.67 1.36
CA ASP A 64 -2.95 6.85 2.70
C ASP A 64 -2.29 7.98 3.47
N LEU A 65 -0.95 8.05 3.44
CA LEU A 65 -0.18 9.12 4.10
C LEU A 65 -0.51 10.49 3.52
N VAL A 66 -0.52 10.64 2.20
CA VAL A 66 -0.84 11.91 1.55
C VAL A 66 -2.27 12.35 1.87
N LEU A 67 -3.23 11.43 1.87
CA LEU A 67 -4.62 11.76 2.20
C LEU A 67 -4.78 12.22 3.65
N ARG A 68 -4.04 11.60 4.59
CA ARG A 68 -4.01 12.05 6.00
C ARG A 68 -3.38 13.43 6.15
N GLU A 69 -2.29 13.70 5.44
CA GLU A 69 -1.63 15.01 5.46
C GLU A 69 -2.53 16.10 4.88
N VAL A 70 -3.22 15.82 3.78
CA VAL A 70 -4.20 16.73 3.19
C VAL A 70 -5.35 16.98 4.16
N ALA A 71 -5.90 15.93 4.79
CA ALA A 71 -6.96 16.08 5.79
C ALA A 71 -6.51 16.93 6.98
N ALA A 72 -5.32 16.67 7.54
CA ALA A 72 -4.76 17.46 8.63
C ALA A 72 -4.51 18.92 8.25
N THR A 73 -4.11 19.17 7.00
CA THR A 73 -3.94 20.53 6.47
C THR A 73 -5.28 21.27 6.38
N TYR A 74 -6.32 20.60 5.90
CA TYR A 74 -7.67 21.17 5.88
C TYR A 74 -8.20 21.44 7.28
N GLU A 75 -8.04 20.52 8.23
CA GLU A 75 -8.44 20.72 9.63
C GLU A 75 -7.71 21.91 10.26
N ALA A 76 -6.41 22.06 9.99
CA ALA A 76 -5.62 23.19 10.48
C ALA A 76 -6.08 24.52 9.86
N GLN A 77 -6.39 24.54 8.56
CA GLN A 77 -6.92 25.72 7.88
C GLN A 77 -8.31 26.09 8.39
N GLU A 78 -9.18 25.11 8.63
CA GLU A 78 -10.49 25.35 9.24
C GLU A 78 -10.32 25.92 10.65
N ALA A 79 -9.43 25.38 11.47
CA ALA A 79 -9.13 25.93 12.80
C ALA A 79 -8.63 27.38 12.74
N GLU A 80 -7.72 27.70 11.81
CA GLU A 80 -7.24 29.07 11.59
C GLU A 80 -8.38 30.00 11.12
N TYR A 81 -9.25 29.51 10.24
CA TYR A 81 -10.41 30.27 9.76
C TYR A 81 -11.43 30.54 10.87
N TYR A 82 -11.70 29.54 11.72
CA TYR A 82 -12.54 29.69 12.90
C TYR A 82 -11.93 30.64 13.94
N GLU A 83 -10.62 30.60 14.16
CA GLU A 83 -9.94 31.56 15.04
C GLU A 83 -9.99 32.99 14.47
N LYS A 84 -9.88 33.13 13.15
CA LYS A 84 -9.83 34.44 12.47
C LYS A 84 -11.20 35.09 12.25
N PHE A 85 -12.25 34.29 12.05
CA PHE A 85 -13.58 34.79 11.66
C PHE A 85 -14.72 34.30 12.56
N GLY A 86 -14.53 33.22 13.34
CA GLY A 86 -15.53 32.73 14.28
C GLY A 86 -15.72 33.63 15.52
N TYR A 87 -14.76 34.51 15.82
CA TYR A 87 -14.89 35.55 16.84
C TYR A 87 -15.52 36.86 16.32
N VAL A 88 -15.82 36.97 15.02
CA VAL A 88 -16.32 38.23 14.43
C VAL A 88 -17.86 38.33 14.48
N GLU A 89 -18.57 37.23 14.74
CA GLU A 89 -20.04 37.26 14.88
C GLU A 89 -20.53 37.53 16.33
N GLU A 90 -19.71 37.34 17.36
CA GLU A 90 -20.13 37.61 18.77
C GLU A 90 -19.98 39.09 19.21
N GLU A 91 -19.34 39.96 18.43
CA GLU A 91 -19.20 41.40 18.74
C GLU A 91 -20.03 42.33 17.83
N LEU A 92 -20.92 41.80 16.99
CA LEU A 92 -21.77 42.60 16.09
C LEU A 92 -23.27 42.55 16.42
N GLU A 93 -23.63 42.22 17.66
CA GLU A 93 -24.95 42.50 18.23
C GLU A 93 -24.83 43.52 19.38
N ASP A 94 -24.84 44.80 19.03
CA ASP A 94 -25.21 45.93 19.92
C ASP A 94 -26.19 46.86 19.16
#